data_AF-T1BXL9-F1
#
_entry.id   AF-T1BXL9-F1
#
_cell.length_a   1.000
_cell.length_b   1.000
_cell.length_c   1.000
_cell.angle_alpha   90.00
_cell.angle_beta   90.00
_cell.angle_gamma   90.00
#
_symmetry.space_group_name_H-M   'P 1'
#
loop_
_entity.id
_entity.type
_entity.pdbx_description
1 polymer ?
#
loop_
_entity_poly.entity_id
_entity_poly.type
_entity_poly.pdbx_seq_one_letter_code
_entity_poly.pdbx_strand_id
1 'polypeptide(L)'
;WVWVAFDPVHKVVAGFVLGKRTRENAVRLLHAVRRTLGKGCRPLFTSDELSCYEDALVEVFGTRVQPLRLGERGRYPQPVILPREDLRYAVVHKEREQNRVVRVTRKVRLGDEQAVARLLADSPVSGRINTSFVERENGKLRADNGRLVRKTLGFSKQKPYFL
;
A
#
# COMPACT_ATOMS: atom_id res chain seq x y z
N TRP A 1 5.30 -0.32 14.34
CA TRP A 1 4.35 0.39 13.46
C TRP A 1 3.11 -0.46 13.29
N VAL A 2 1.96 0.18 13.15
CA VAL A 2 0.73 -0.45 12.68
C VAL A 2 0.60 -0.08 11.22
N TRP A 3 0.62 -1.09 10.36
CA TRP A 3 0.30 -0.94 8.95
C TRP A 3 -1.19 -1.15 8.79
N VAL A 4 -1.87 -0.26 8.08
CA VAL A 4 -3.33 -0.31 7.87
C VAL A 4 -3.61 -0.09 6.39
N ALA A 5 -4.44 -0.95 5.82
CA ALA A 5 -5.10 -0.71 4.55
C ALA A 5 -6.57 -0.44 4.83
N PHE A 6 -7.07 0.71 4.39
CA PHE A 6 -8.42 1.16 4.69
C PHE A 6 -9.17 1.46 3.40
N ASP A 7 -10.40 0.95 3.31
CA ASP A 7 -11.33 1.25 2.24
C ASP A 7 -12.22 2.45 2.66
N PRO A 8 -12.03 3.62 2.02
CA PRO A 8 -12.78 4.81 2.37
C PRO A 8 -14.25 4.78 1.92
N VAL A 9 -14.62 3.93 0.94
CA VAL A 9 -16.00 3.85 0.45
C VAL A 9 -16.87 3.12 1.47
N HIS A 10 -16.43 1.92 1.87
CA HIS A 10 -17.18 1.07 2.81
C HIS A 10 -16.81 1.29 4.28
N LYS A 11 -15.81 2.13 4.56
CA LYS A 11 -15.30 2.44 5.91
C LYS A 11 -14.77 1.21 6.66
N VAL A 12 -14.09 0.31 5.95
CA VAL A 12 -13.57 -0.94 6.52
C VAL A 12 -12.03 -0.99 6.50
N VAL A 13 -11.45 -1.59 7.53
CA VAL A 13 -10.03 -1.96 7.53
C VAL A 13 -9.89 -3.25 6.74
N ALA A 14 -9.41 -3.13 5.50
CA ALA A 14 -9.20 -4.26 4.58
C ALA A 14 -8.03 -5.17 5.01
N GLY A 15 -7.14 -4.68 5.86
CA GLY A 15 -6.06 -5.46 6.46
C GLY A 15 -5.18 -4.62 7.37
N PHE A 16 -4.50 -5.28 8.31
CA PHE A 16 -3.47 -4.64 9.15
C PHE A 16 -2.31 -5.58 9.48
N VAL A 17 -1.13 -5.01 9.74
CA VAL A 17 0.06 -5.75 10.18
C VAL A 17 0.79 -4.96 11.27
N LEU A 18 1.23 -5.65 12.32
CA LEU A 18 2.10 -5.07 13.34
C LEU A 18 3.56 -5.39 13.02
N GLY A 19 4.40 -4.37 12.86
CA GLY A 19 5.81 -4.61 12.54
C GLY A 19 6.64 -3.36 12.26
N LYS A 20 7.88 -3.58 11.83
CA LYS A 20 8.77 -2.52 11.30
C LYS A 20 8.38 -2.15 9.87
N ARG A 21 8.85 -0.99 9.37
CA ARG A 21 8.67 -0.54 7.98
C ARG A 21 9.58 -1.35 7.03
N THR A 22 9.21 -2.60 6.74
CA THR A 22 9.96 -3.51 5.86
C THR A 22 9.10 -4.01 4.69
N ARG A 23 9.75 -4.49 3.62
CA ARG A 23 9.08 -5.05 2.43
C ARG A 23 8.22 -6.25 2.79
N GLU A 24 8.70 -7.12 3.68
CA GLU A 24 7.97 -8.33 4.10
C GLU A 24 6.64 -7.97 4.78
N ASN A 25 6.63 -6.93 5.62
CA ASN A 25 5.39 -6.49 6.26
C ASN A 25 4.42 -5.81 5.26
N ALA A 26 4.95 -5.11 4.25
CA ALA A 26 4.12 -4.58 3.16
C ALA A 26 3.47 -5.71 2.36
N VAL A 27 4.24 -6.74 1.97
CA VAL A 27 3.73 -7.93 1.28
C VAL A 27 2.67 -8.64 2.12
N ARG A 28 2.91 -8.83 3.43
CA ARG A 28 1.92 -9.42 4.34
C ARG A 28 0.63 -8.61 4.41
N LEU A 29 0.71 -7.28 4.47
CA LEU A 29 -0.45 -6.40 4.46
C LEU A 29 -1.23 -6.56 3.15
N LEU A 30 -0.55 -6.53 2.02
CA LEU A 30 -1.17 -6.63 0.70
C LEU A 30 -1.79 -8.01 0.47
N HIS A 31 -1.21 -9.09 1.00
CA HIS A 31 -1.88 -10.39 1.01
C HIS A 31 -3.15 -10.40 1.87
N ALA A 32 -3.17 -9.71 3.01
CA ALA A 32 -4.39 -9.55 3.80
C ALA A 32 -5.46 -8.80 3.00
N VAL A 33 -5.09 -7.71 2.33
CA VAL A 33 -6.00 -6.97 1.42
C VAL A 33 -6.48 -7.87 0.28
N ARG A 34 -5.59 -8.60 -0.38
CA ARG A 34 -5.97 -9.49 -1.49
C ARG A 34 -7.00 -10.54 -1.09
N ARG A 35 -6.97 -11.01 0.17
CA ARG A 35 -7.97 -11.94 0.71
C ARG A 35 -9.33 -11.30 0.98
N THR A 36 -9.38 -9.98 1.23
CA THR A 36 -10.63 -9.26 1.49
C THR A 36 -11.27 -8.71 0.22
N LEU A 37 -10.50 -8.52 -0.85
CA LEU A 37 -11.02 -8.07 -2.13
C LEU A 37 -11.90 -9.14 -2.80
N GLY A 38 -13.08 -8.72 -3.25
CA GLY A 38 -13.98 -9.55 -4.05
C GLY A 38 -13.38 -9.94 -5.41
N LYS A 39 -13.90 -11.02 -6.00
CA LYS A 39 -13.50 -11.47 -7.34
C LYS A 39 -13.69 -10.34 -8.36
N GLY A 40 -12.64 -10.03 -9.13
CA GLY A 40 -12.67 -8.97 -10.13
C GLY A 40 -12.48 -7.55 -9.58
N CYS A 41 -12.43 -7.35 -8.26
CA CYS A 41 -12.16 -6.04 -7.68
C CYS A 41 -10.73 -5.56 -8.02
N ARG A 42 -10.61 -4.33 -8.53
CA ARG A 42 -9.35 -3.69 -8.94
C ARG A 42 -9.28 -2.27 -8.36
N PRO A 43 -8.99 -2.13 -7.05
CA PRO A 43 -8.97 -0.83 -6.41
C PRO A 43 -7.80 0.02 -6.91
N LEU A 44 -7.95 1.33 -6.79
CA LEU A 44 -6.82 2.26 -6.83
C LEU A 44 -6.13 2.24 -5.46
N PHE A 45 -4.86 1.85 -5.42
CA PHE A 45 -4.05 1.94 -4.20
C PHE A 45 -3.43 3.33 -4.07
N THR A 46 -3.45 3.89 -2.86
CA THR A 46 -2.82 5.19 -2.53
C THR A 46 -1.97 5.11 -1.27
N SER A 47 -0.76 5.64 -1.27
CA SER A 47 0.15 5.62 -0.10
C SER A 47 1.00 6.88 0.07
N ASP A 48 1.76 6.94 1.18
CA ASP A 48 2.75 7.97 1.53
C ASP A 48 4.14 7.74 0.92
N GLU A 49 4.25 6.92 -0.14
CA GLU A 49 5.48 6.64 -0.89
C GLU A 49 6.60 5.96 -0.09
N LEU A 50 6.26 4.98 0.76
CA LEU A 50 7.29 4.05 1.22
C LEU A 50 7.85 3.27 0.03
N SER A 51 9.18 3.28 -0.13
CA SER A 51 9.88 2.74 -1.31
C SER A 51 9.52 1.28 -1.64
N CYS A 52 9.21 0.46 -0.64
CA CYS A 52 8.90 -0.96 -0.85
C CYS A 52 7.47 -1.24 -1.34
N TYR A 53 6.57 -0.25 -1.39
CA TYR A 53 5.17 -0.51 -1.72
C TYR A 53 4.96 -0.91 -3.18
N GLU A 54 5.70 -0.30 -4.11
CA GLU A 54 5.55 -0.60 -5.53
C GLU A 54 5.93 -2.05 -5.82
N ASP A 55 7.12 -2.47 -5.38
CA ASP A 55 7.59 -3.86 -5.49
C ASP A 55 6.65 -4.85 -4.80
N ALA A 56 6.13 -4.50 -3.62
CA ALA A 56 5.21 -5.36 -2.88
C ALA A 56 3.86 -5.50 -3.58
N LEU A 57 3.36 -4.43 -4.22
CA LEU A 57 2.15 -4.46 -5.04
C LEU A 57 2.34 -5.33 -6.27
N VAL A 58 3.47 -5.20 -6.98
CA VAL A 58 3.79 -6.05 -8.13
C VAL A 58 3.93 -7.51 -7.69
N GLU A 59 4.59 -7.79 -6.57
CA GLU A 59 4.72 -9.17 -6.08
C GLU A 59 3.36 -9.81 -5.77
N VAL A 60 2.45 -9.08 -5.11
CA VAL A 60 1.18 -9.64 -4.64
C VAL A 60 0.08 -9.63 -5.70
N PHE A 61 0.03 -8.60 -6.54
CA PHE A 61 -1.02 -8.38 -7.53
C PHE A 61 -0.53 -8.51 -8.98
N GLY A 62 0.76 -8.68 -9.24
CA GLY A 62 1.29 -8.87 -10.57
C GLY A 62 0.94 -10.22 -11.21
N THR A 63 1.38 -10.39 -12.45
CA THR A 63 1.24 -11.64 -13.21
C THR A 63 2.61 -12.27 -13.42
N ARG A 64 2.68 -13.59 -13.18
CA ARG A 64 3.89 -14.37 -13.45
C ARG A 64 3.98 -14.64 -14.95
N VAL A 65 5.06 -14.18 -15.57
CA VAL A 65 5.33 -14.34 -17.01
C VAL A 65 6.64 -15.11 -17.18
N GLN A 66 6.62 -16.07 -18.10
CA GLN A 66 7.83 -16.76 -18.57
C GLN A 66 8.39 -15.97 -19.76
N PRO A 67 9.57 -15.34 -19.65
CA PRO A 67 10.14 -14.62 -20.78
C PRO A 67 10.42 -15.54 -21.96
N LEU A 68 10.30 -15.00 -23.18
CA LEU A 68 10.72 -15.72 -24.38
C LEU A 68 12.21 -16.01 -24.30
N ARG A 69 12.60 -17.21 -24.71
CA ARG A 69 14.01 -17.59 -24.78
C ARG A 69 14.65 -16.94 -26.00
N LEU A 70 15.81 -16.31 -25.80
CA LEU A 70 16.65 -15.84 -26.90
C LEU A 70 17.68 -16.91 -27.23
N GLY A 71 17.46 -17.64 -28.33
CA GLY A 71 18.34 -18.71 -28.82
C GLY A 71 18.06 -20.11 -28.24
N GLU A 72 18.88 -21.09 -28.64
CA GLU A 72 18.64 -22.52 -28.37
C GLU A 72 19.54 -23.13 -27.29
N ARG A 73 20.60 -22.43 -26.86
CA ARG A 73 21.58 -22.90 -25.86
C ARG A 73 21.56 -22.03 -24.59
N GLY A 74 21.92 -22.62 -23.44
CA GLY A 74 21.94 -21.94 -22.13
C GLY A 74 20.66 -22.12 -21.29
N ARG A 75 20.70 -21.62 -20.04
CA ARG A 75 19.62 -21.76 -19.05
C ARG A 75 18.37 -21.01 -19.49
N TYR A 76 17.19 -21.62 -19.34
CA TYR A 76 15.92 -20.93 -19.54
C TYR A 76 15.81 -19.72 -18.61
N PRO A 77 15.30 -18.57 -19.09
CA PRO A 77 15.10 -17.40 -18.24
C PRO A 77 14.16 -17.76 -17.09
N GLN A 78 14.42 -17.22 -15.90
CA GLN A 78 13.53 -17.44 -14.77
C GLN A 78 12.21 -16.67 -14.99
N PRO A 79 11.07 -17.21 -14.52
CA PRO A 79 9.82 -16.47 -14.52
C PRO A 79 9.97 -15.14 -13.76
N VAL A 80 9.41 -14.08 -14.31
CA VAL A 80 9.37 -12.75 -13.69
C VAL A 80 7.93 -12.40 -13.33
N ILE A 81 7.75 -11.51 -12.35
CA ILE A 81 6.44 -10.96 -12.00
C ILE A 81 6.35 -9.55 -12.56
N LEU A 82 5.39 -9.32 -13.44
CA LEU A 82 5.14 -8.01 -14.05
C LEU A 82 3.86 -7.39 -13.46
N PRO A 83 3.79 -6.05 -13.37
CA PRO A 83 2.55 -5.37 -13.01
C PRO A 83 1.46 -5.75 -14.01
N ARG A 84 0.24 -5.99 -13.51
CA ARG A 84 -0.92 -6.13 -14.38
C ARG A 84 -1.33 -4.76 -14.93
N GLU A 85 -1.90 -4.75 -16.12
CA GLU A 85 -2.47 -3.52 -16.72
C GLU A 85 -3.58 -2.90 -15.86
N ASP A 86 -4.30 -3.73 -15.10
CA ASP A 86 -5.36 -3.29 -14.19
C ASP A 86 -4.86 -3.00 -12.74
N LEU A 87 -3.55 -3.11 -12.48
CA LEU A 87 -2.94 -2.72 -11.21
C LEU A 87 -2.65 -1.22 -11.20
N ARG A 88 -3.36 -0.48 -10.33
CA ARG A 88 -3.28 0.98 -10.26
C ARG A 88 -2.76 1.41 -8.90
N TYR A 89 -1.71 2.21 -8.91
CA TYR A 89 -1.07 2.70 -7.70
C TYR A 89 -0.63 4.15 -7.87
N ALA A 90 -1.01 4.98 -6.91
CA ALA A 90 -0.64 6.38 -6.87
C ALA A 90 -0.07 6.77 -5.50
N VAL A 91 0.79 7.78 -5.49
CA VAL A 91 1.52 8.20 -4.30
C VAL A 91 1.30 9.67 -3.99
N VAL A 92 1.34 9.99 -2.71
CA VAL A 92 1.43 11.35 -2.20
C VAL A 92 2.86 11.57 -1.70
N HIS A 93 3.68 12.18 -2.54
CA HIS A 93 5.03 12.60 -2.18
C HIS A 93 4.97 13.86 -1.33
N LYS A 94 5.62 13.85 -0.16
CA LYS A 94 5.70 15.00 0.75
C LYS A 94 7.15 15.45 0.84
N GLU A 95 7.46 16.61 0.29
CA GLU A 95 8.77 17.23 0.45
C GLU A 95 8.81 17.90 1.83
N ARG A 96 9.90 17.69 2.57
CA ARG A 96 10.05 18.20 3.93
C ARG A 96 11.34 18.96 4.10
N GLU A 97 11.23 20.11 4.75
CA GLU A 97 12.36 20.91 5.21
C GLU A 97 12.17 21.17 6.70
N GLN A 98 13.23 20.99 7.49
CA GLN A 98 13.19 21.23 8.94
C GLN A 98 11.99 20.54 9.64
N ASN A 99 11.70 19.28 9.28
CA ASN A 99 10.55 18.48 9.75
C ASN A 99 9.15 19.01 9.41
N ARG A 100 9.03 20.07 8.60
CA ARG A 100 7.76 20.60 8.10
C ARG A 100 7.54 20.15 6.66
N VAL A 101 6.29 19.93 6.28
CA VAL A 101 5.93 19.63 4.88
C VAL A 101 5.89 20.95 4.13
N VAL A 102 6.76 21.12 3.14
CA VAL A 102 6.85 22.33 2.32
C VAL A 102 6.09 22.19 1.00
N ARG A 103 6.01 20.96 0.47
CA ARG A 103 5.32 20.67 -0.78
C ARG A 103 4.69 19.28 -0.76
N VAL A 104 3.57 19.16 -1.45
CA VAL A 104 2.88 17.88 -1.65
C VAL A 104 2.66 17.67 -3.14
N THR A 105 3.32 16.64 -3.67
CA THR A 105 3.22 16.22 -5.06
C THR A 105 2.48 14.89 -5.14
N ARG A 106 1.69 14.69 -6.19
CA ARG A 106 0.91 13.47 -6.40
C ARG A 106 1.32 12.87 -7.73
N LYS A 107 1.60 11.56 -7.75
CA LYS A 107 2.07 10.86 -8.95
C LYS A 107 1.41 9.51 -9.07
N VAL A 108 1.11 9.08 -10.29
CA VAL A 108 0.77 7.70 -10.60
C VAL A 108 2.08 6.94 -10.77
N ARG A 109 2.20 5.78 -10.13
CA ARG A 109 3.38 4.90 -10.19
C ARG A 109 3.11 3.66 -11.03
N LEU A 110 1.90 3.10 -10.93
CA LEU A 110 1.45 1.96 -11.72
C LEU A 110 0.08 2.24 -12.33
N GLY A 111 -0.11 1.79 -13.57
CA GLY A 111 -1.35 1.93 -14.32
C GLY A 111 -1.41 3.20 -15.17
N ASP A 112 -2.44 3.27 -16.02
CA ASP A 112 -2.69 4.40 -16.90
C ASP A 112 -3.20 5.64 -16.14
N GLU A 113 -2.57 6.80 -16.38
CA GLU A 113 -2.90 8.06 -15.71
C GLU A 113 -4.34 8.51 -16.00
N GLN A 114 -4.82 8.31 -17.23
CA GLN A 114 -6.18 8.69 -17.60
C GLN A 114 -7.23 7.80 -16.93
N ALA A 115 -6.95 6.50 -16.79
CA ALA A 115 -7.79 5.58 -16.04
C ALA A 115 -7.84 5.95 -14.55
N VAL A 116 -6.69 6.32 -13.96
CA VAL A 116 -6.64 6.79 -12.56
C VAL A 116 -7.43 8.09 -12.39
N ALA A 117 -7.30 9.04 -13.31
CA ALA A 117 -8.04 10.29 -13.29
C ALA A 117 -9.57 10.06 -13.35
N ARG A 118 -10.03 9.14 -14.23
CA ARG A 118 -11.43 8.73 -14.32
C ARG A 118 -11.93 8.11 -13.02
N LEU A 119 -11.19 7.16 -12.44
CA LEU A 119 -11.54 6.54 -11.15
C LEU A 119 -11.64 7.57 -10.02
N LEU A 120 -10.81 8.61 -10.03
CA LEU A 120 -10.89 9.69 -9.05
C LEU A 120 -12.09 10.59 -9.31
N ALA A 121 -12.40 10.92 -10.56
CA ALA A 121 -13.58 11.71 -10.91
C ALA A 121 -14.89 11.00 -10.49
N ASP A 122 -14.95 9.69 -10.67
CA ASP A 122 -16.11 8.85 -10.31
C ASP A 122 -16.15 8.48 -8.81
N SER A 123 -15.11 8.83 -8.05
CA SER A 123 -14.97 8.44 -6.66
C SER A 123 -15.97 9.18 -5.76
N PRO A 124 -16.79 8.47 -4.96
CA PRO A 124 -17.74 9.12 -4.06
C PRO A 124 -17.07 9.77 -2.83
N VAL A 125 -15.77 9.53 -2.61
CA VAL A 125 -15.06 9.94 -1.40
C VAL A 125 -14.02 11.02 -1.64
N SER A 126 -13.40 11.08 -2.83
CA SER A 126 -12.38 12.10 -3.16
C SER A 126 -12.01 12.09 -4.63
N GLY A 127 -12.04 13.28 -5.25
CA GLY A 127 -11.54 13.54 -6.60
C GLY A 127 -10.02 13.67 -6.73
N ARG A 128 -9.25 13.41 -5.67
CA ARG A 128 -7.77 13.56 -5.65
C ARG A 128 -7.08 12.38 -4.98
N ILE A 129 -5.86 12.07 -5.46
CA ILE A 129 -4.92 11.15 -4.78
C ILE A 129 -4.60 11.72 -3.39
N ASN A 130 -4.88 10.95 -2.34
CA ASN A 130 -4.64 11.38 -0.96
C ASN A 130 -4.41 10.17 -0.04
N THR A 131 -3.89 10.42 1.15
CA THR A 131 -3.77 9.41 2.22
C THR A 131 -4.62 9.78 3.44
N SER A 132 -5.51 10.76 3.32
CA SER A 132 -6.21 11.37 4.45
C SER A 132 -7.11 10.37 5.20
N PHE A 133 -7.69 9.40 4.50
CA PHE A 133 -8.58 8.41 5.08
C PHE A 133 -7.84 7.45 6.01
N VAL A 134 -6.75 6.84 5.54
CA VAL A 134 -5.95 5.95 6.39
C VAL A 134 -5.29 6.72 7.54
N GLU A 135 -4.93 7.98 7.34
CA GLU A 135 -4.38 8.81 8.42
C GLU A 135 -5.41 9.18 9.47
N ARG A 136 -6.67 9.42 9.07
CA ARG A 136 -7.78 9.59 10.00
C ARG A 136 -8.00 8.33 10.84
N GLU A 137 -8.02 7.17 10.20
CA GLU A 137 -8.13 5.88 10.93
C GLU A 137 -6.95 5.64 11.86
N ASN A 138 -5.72 5.95 11.42
CA ASN A 138 -4.56 5.92 12.30
C ASN A 138 -4.72 6.87 13.49
N GLY A 139 -5.34 8.04 13.30
CA GLY A 139 -5.69 8.97 14.37
C GLY A 139 -6.68 8.37 15.36
N LYS A 140 -7.78 7.80 14.85
CA LYS A 140 -8.80 7.10 15.65
C LYS A 140 -8.20 5.97 16.48
N LEU A 141 -7.41 5.09 15.86
CA LEU A 141 -6.72 4.00 16.54
C LEU A 141 -5.84 4.50 17.70
N ARG A 142 -5.22 5.67 17.57
CA ARG A 142 -4.41 6.27 18.65
C ARG A 142 -5.26 6.89 19.75
N ALA A 143 -6.41 7.48 19.41
CA ALA A 143 -7.34 8.02 20.40
C ALA A 143 -7.94 6.90 21.26
N ASP A 144 -8.33 5.79 20.62
CA ASP A 144 -9.00 4.66 21.29
C ASP A 144 -8.01 3.74 22.02
N ASN A 145 -6.73 3.75 21.62
CA ASN A 145 -5.70 2.90 22.21
C ASN A 145 -4.45 3.70 22.62
N GLY A 146 -4.35 3.95 23.93
CA GLY A 146 -3.23 4.66 24.55
C GLY A 146 -1.85 4.03 24.30
N ARG A 147 -1.76 2.75 23.90
CA ARG A 147 -0.50 2.07 23.54
C ARG A 147 -0.03 2.39 22.12
N LEU A 148 -0.93 2.89 21.25
CA LEU A 148 -0.60 3.33 19.90
C LEU A 148 -0.19 4.81 19.85
N VAL A 149 -0.43 5.55 20.93
CA VAL A 149 0.01 6.95 21.09
C VAL A 149 1.53 7.02 21.07
N ARG A 150 2.04 8.03 20.35
CA ARG A 150 3.49 8.27 20.26
C ARG A 150 3.99 8.87 21.57
N LYS A 151 5.12 8.36 22.10
CA LYS A 151 5.73 8.82 23.36
C LYS A 151 4.80 8.70 24.58
N THR A 152 4.03 7.63 24.64
CA THR A 152 3.19 7.27 25.80
C THR A 152 4.01 6.55 26.89
N LEU A 153 3.55 6.61 28.14
CA LEU A 153 4.03 5.76 29.24
C LEU A 153 3.43 4.34 29.19
N GLY A 154 2.39 4.12 28.36
CA GLY A 154 1.76 2.83 28.14
C GLY A 154 2.55 1.93 27.18
N PHE A 155 3.71 1.44 27.62
CA PHE A 155 4.56 0.57 26.80
C PHE A 155 3.93 -0.81 26.57
N SER A 156 4.14 -1.35 25.37
CA SER A 156 3.80 -2.75 25.07
C SER A 156 5.03 -3.63 25.26
N LYS A 157 4.85 -4.81 25.87
CA LYS A 157 5.91 -5.81 26.03
C LYS A 157 6.37 -6.31 24.66
N GLN A 158 7.65 -6.71 24.56
CA GLN A 158 8.17 -7.32 23.34
C GLN A 158 7.49 -8.68 23.07
N LYS A 159 7.46 -9.10 21.81
CA LYS A 159 6.81 -10.36 21.38
C LYS A 159 7.34 -11.69 21.94
N PRO A 160 8.61 -11.88 22.37
CA PRO A 160 9.07 -13.21 22.81
C PRO A 160 8.41 -13.71 24.10
N TYR A 161 7.56 -12.89 24.75
CA TYR A 161 6.81 -13.25 25.97
C TYR A 161 5.38 -13.77 25.69
N PHE A 162 5.00 -13.97 24.43
CA PHE A 162 3.64 -14.39 24.03
C PHE A 162 3.63 -15.64 23.12
N LEU A 163 4.69 -16.44 23.15
CA LEU A 163 4.78 -17.76 22.52
C LEU A 163 5.02 -18.81 23.60
#